data_AF-A0A5M9WPL0-F1
#
_entry.id   AF-A0A5M9WPL0-F1
#
_cell.length_a   1.000
_cell.length_b   1.000
_cell.length_c   1.000
_cell.angle_alpha   90.00
_cell.angle_beta   90.00
_cell.angle_gamma   90.00
#
_symmetry.space_group_name_H-M   'P 1'
#
loop_
_entity.id
_entity.type
_entity.pdbx_description
1 polymer ?
#
loop_
_entity_poly.entity_id
_entity_poly.type
_entity_poly.pdbx_seq_one_letter_code
_entity_poly.pdbx_strand_id
1 'polypeptide(L)' 'MNNKTEAAIILIKGSADTLYVQIPYNTVHIQRIRQVTGRRWEPDAKRWIIPTQRDLFRSLQSALMRYM' A
#
# COMPACT_ATOMS: atom_id res chain seq x y z
N MET A 1 26.66 7.34 16.94
CA MET A 1 25.53 6.41 17.08
C MET A 1 24.31 7.14 16.55
N ASN A 2 23.90 6.82 15.32
CA ASN A 2 22.83 7.57 14.66
C ASN A 2 21.53 6.83 14.97
N ASN A 3 20.78 7.36 15.92
CA ASN A 3 19.43 6.93 16.24
C ASN A 3 18.58 7.24 15.00
N LYS A 4 18.60 6.34 14.01
CA LYS A 4 17.58 6.29 12.98
C LYS A 4 16.32 5.94 13.73
N THR A 5 15.59 6.98 14.11
CA THR A 5 14.18 6.92 14.51
C THR A 5 13.55 5.80 13.72
N GLU A 6 13.09 4.77 14.41
CA GLU A 6 12.31 3.68 13.83
C GLU A 6 11.06 4.33 13.25
N ALA A 7 11.19 4.85 12.04
CA ALA A 7 10.14 5.60 11.42
C ALA A 7 9.10 4.56 11.02
N ALA A 8 8.11 4.41 11.88
CA ALA A 8 7.05 3.44 11.72
C ALA A 8 6.34 3.70 10.40
N ILE A 9 5.99 2.61 9.71
CA ILE A 9 5.12 2.68 8.55
C ILE A 9 3.72 3.02 9.07
N ILE A 10 3.16 4.14 8.65
CA ILE A 10 1.81 4.55 9.07
C ILE A 10 0.83 4.13 7.97
N LEU A 11 -0.12 3.29 8.35
CA LEU A 11 -1.20 2.80 7.50
C LEU A 11 -2.50 3.45 7.96
N ILE A 12 -3.11 4.25 7.09
CA ILE A 12 -4.37 4.94 7.39
C ILE A 12 -5.42 4.40 6.41
N LYS A 13 -6.47 3.78 6.93
CA LYS A 13 -7.60 3.38 6.11
C LYS A 13 -8.37 4.62 5.66
N GLY A 14 -8.46 4.83 4.35
CA GLY A 14 -9.29 5.87 3.74
C GLY A 14 -10.73 5.42 3.56
N SER A 15 -11.44 6.07 2.63
CA SER A 15 -12.81 5.70 2.26
C SER A 15 -12.85 4.33 1.58
N ALA A 16 -13.81 3.49 1.97
CA ALA A 16 -14.25 2.17 1.48
C ALA A 16 -13.23 1.23 0.76
N ASP A 17 -12.49 1.72 -0.23
CA ASP A 17 -11.59 1.00 -1.12
C ASP A 17 -10.22 1.70 -1.27
N THR A 18 -9.83 2.55 -0.32
CA THR A 18 -8.56 3.29 -0.37
C THR A 18 -7.75 3.11 0.91
N LEU A 19 -6.47 2.85 0.76
CA LEU A 19 -5.49 2.77 1.82
C LEU A 19 -4.44 3.86 1.61
N TYR A 20 -4.21 4.67 2.63
CA TYR A 20 -3.12 5.64 2.64
C TYR A 20 -1.92 5.04 3.37
N VAL A 21 -0.75 5.11 2.74
CA VAL A 21 0.48 4.55 3.27
C VAL A 21 1.53 5.65 3.32
N GLN A 22 1.95 5.99 4.53
CA GLN A 22 3.04 6.92 4.77
C GLN A 22 4.25 6.11 5.24
N ILE A 23 5.28 6.10 4.40
CA ILE A 23 6.52 5.39 4.70
C ILE A 23 7.62 6.45 4.83
N PRO A 24 8.51 6.34 5.83
CA PRO A 24 9.76 7.08 5.80
C PRO A 24 10.54 6.82 4.51
N TYR A 25 11.45 7.72 4.19
CA TYR A 25 12.30 7.60 3.01
C TYR A 25 13.26 6.39 3.15
N ASN A 26 12.78 5.23 2.71
CA ASN A 26 13.51 3.98 2.65
C ASN A 26 13.36 3.40 1.25
N THR A 27 14.47 3.28 0.54
CA THR A 27 14.52 2.81 -0.85
C THR A 27 13.90 1.41 -1.01
N VAL A 28 14.07 0.51 -0.04
CA VAL A 28 13.49 -0.84 -0.07
C VAL A 28 11.97 -0.79 -0.04
N HIS A 29 11.40 0.04 0.84
CA HIS A 29 9.95 0.17 0.97
C HIS A 29 9.34 0.91 -0.22
N ILE A 30 10.02 1.94 -0.73
CA ILE A 30 9.60 2.66 -1.93
C ILE A 30 9.55 1.71 -3.14
N GLN A 31 10.57 0.86 -3.33
CA GLN A 31 10.59 -0.13 -4.41
C GLN A 31 9.41 -1.11 -4.29
N ARG A 32 9.07 -1.58 -3.07
CA ARG A 32 7.90 -2.44 -2.85
C ARG A 32 6.58 -1.74 -3.16
N ILE A 33 6.36 -0.51 -2.67
CA ILE A 33 5.14 0.24 -3.01
C ILE A 33 5.05 0.48 -4.52
N ARG A 34 6.17 0.75 -5.19
CA ARG A 34 6.23 0.92 -6.65
C ARG A 34 5.83 -0.33 -7.43
N GLN A 35 5.67 -1.49 -6.81
CA GLN A 35 5.13 -2.69 -7.46
C GLN A 35 3.61 -2.79 -7.34
N VAL A 36 2.96 -2.00 -6.47
CA VAL A 36 1.52 -2.07 -6.23
C VAL A 36 0.72 -1.42 -7.36
N THR A 37 -0.08 -2.20 -8.07
CA THR A 37 -0.92 -1.70 -9.17
C THR A 37 -1.96 -0.68 -8.66
N GLY A 38 -2.16 0.41 -9.40
CA GLY A 38 -3.14 1.46 -9.05
C GLY A 38 -2.66 2.48 -8.01
N ARG A 39 -1.46 2.34 -7.46
CA ARG A 39 -0.84 3.31 -6.53
C ARG A 39 -0.78 4.73 -7.12
N ARG A 40 -1.03 5.74 -6.29
CA ARG A 40 -0.89 7.17 -6.59
C ARG A 40 -0.05 7.84 -5.51
N TRP A 41 0.93 8.63 -5.91
CA TRP A 41 1.70 9.46 -4.97
C TRP A 41 0.98 10.79 -4.75
N GLU A 42 0.80 11.19 -3.50
CA GLU A 42 0.25 12.49 -3.11
C GLU A 42 1.37 13.33 -2.49
N PRO A 43 1.97 14.27 -3.25
CA PRO A 43 3.15 15.02 -2.80
C PRO A 43 2.84 15.99 -1.65
N ASP A 44 1.66 16.62 -1.65
CA ASP A 44 1.21 17.54 -0.59
C ASP A 44 1.18 16.87 0.79
N ALA A 45 0.66 15.65 0.85
CA ALA A 45 0.56 14.86 2.08
C ALA A 45 1.73 13.89 2.29
N LYS A 46 2.71 13.85 1.36
CA LYS A 46 3.85 12.92 1.34
C LYS A 46 3.45 11.47 1.63
N ARG A 47 2.37 11.01 1.01
CA ARG A 47 1.81 9.67 1.23
C ARG A 47 1.43 8.99 -0.06
N TRP A 48 1.44 7.67 -0.03
CA TRP A 48 0.97 6.83 -1.12
C TRP A 48 -0.51 6.52 -0.91
N ILE A 49 -1.30 6.75 -1.94
CA ILE A 49 -2.70 6.34 -2.03
C ILE A 49 -2.72 5.02 -2.80
N ILE A 50 -3.11 3.95 -2.13
CA ILE A 50 -3.24 2.62 -2.72
C ILE A 50 -4.72 2.30 -2.80
N PRO A 51 -5.30 2.14 -4.00
CA PRO A 51 -6.64 1.61 -4.13
C PRO A 51 -6.61 0.18 -3.61
N THR A 52 -7.31 -0.05 -2.52
CA THR A 52 -7.60 -1.38 -2.00
C THR A 52 -8.69 -1.95 -2.88
N GLN A 53 -8.34 -2.32 -4.12
CA GLN A 53 -9.31 -2.92 -5.01
C GLN A 53 -9.85 -4.18 -4.34
N ARG A 54 -11.16 -4.19 -4.08
CA ARG A 54 -11.95 -5.39 -3.77
C ARG A 54 -11.67 -6.55 -4.74
N ASP A 55 -11.13 -6.26 -5.93
CA ASP A 55 -10.73 -7.25 -6.93
C ASP A 55 -9.59 -8.17 -6.53
N LEU A 56 -8.71 -7.81 -5.58
CA LEU A 56 -7.71 -8.78 -5.12
C LEU A 56 -8.39 -9.95 -4.40
N PHE A 57 -9.42 -9.66 -3.59
CA PHE A 57 -10.20 -10.67 -2.90
C PHE A 57 -11.06 -11.47 -3.88
N ARG A 58 -11.72 -10.80 -4.84
CA ARG A 58 -12.50 -11.49 -5.88
C ARG A 58 -11.62 -12.35 -6.78
N SER A 59 -10.43 -11.89 -7.16
CA SER A 59 -9.52 -12.65 -8.03
C SER A 59 -9.00 -13.90 -7.32
N LEU A 60 -8.65 -13.79 -6.03
CA LEU A 60 -8.32 -14.95 -5.20
C LEU A 60 -9.53 -15.89 -5.01
N GLN A 61 -10.72 -15.35 -4.74
CA GLN A 61 -11.93 -16.15 -4.56
C GLN A 61 -12.34 -16.89 -5.84
N SER A 62 -12.22 -16.22 -7.00
CA SER A 62 -12.50 -16.80 -8.31
C SER A 62 -11.48 -17.89 -8.67
N ALA A 63 -10.20 -17.64 -8.37
CA ALA A 63 -9.14 -18.62 -8.58
C ALA A 63 -9.33 -19.87 -7.72
N LEU A 64 -9.82 -19.73 -6.48
CA LEU A 64 -10.10 -20.86 -5.58
C LEU A 64 -11.39 -21.61 -5.94
N MET A 65 -12.43 -20.93 -6.43
CA MET A 65 -13.69 -21.55 -6.87
C MET A 65 -13.60 -22.26 -8.23
N ARG A 66 -12.54 -22.02 -9.02
CA ARG A 66 -12.33 -22.66 -10.34
C ARG A 66 -11.80 -24.10 -10.22
N TYR A 67 -11.44 -24.56 -9.02
CA TYR A 67 -10.88 -25.89 -8.74
C TYR A 67 -11.80 -26.80 -7.91
N MET A 68 -13.08 -26.46 -7.77
CA MET A 68 -14.12 -27.34 -7.22
C MET A 68 -15.02 -27.88 -8.32
#